data_AF-A0A645D0W8-F1
#
_entry.id   AF-A0A645D0W8-F1
#
_cell.length_a   1.000
_cell.length_b   1.000
_cell.length_c   1.000
_cell.angle_alpha   90.00
_cell.angle_beta   90.00
_cell.angle_gamma   90.00
#
_symmetry.space_group_name_H-M   'P 1'
#
loop_
_entity.id
_entity.type
_entity.pdbx_description
1 polymer ?
#
loop_
_entity_poly.entity_id
_entity_poly.type
_entity_poly.pdbx_seq_one_letter_code
_entity_poly.pdbx_strand_id
1 'polypeptide(L)'
;MYESGRFKKNEIWNYANGSATKAWVNAQGFKNYIVNSGRGSYISKGNYEEVYREAYNLRPGDFVGYEKKGRITHVSTVTGFDSKGYPLVTCHNTDRLLVPWDLGWSDKAIKFHLIKVNY
;
A
#
# COMPACT_ATOMS: atom_id res chain seq x y z
N MET A 1 -17.96 -7.69 12.53
CA MET A 1 -16.82 -6.88 12.98
C MET A 1 -16.10 -6.33 11.75
N TYR A 2 -15.99 -4.99 11.66
CA TYR A 2 -15.26 -4.26 10.62
C TYR A 2 -14.00 -3.69 11.29
N GLU A 3 -12.82 -3.77 10.65
CA GLU A 3 -11.56 -3.23 11.24
C GLU A 3 -11.10 -1.93 10.58
N SER A 4 -11.79 -1.46 9.55
CA SER A 4 -11.53 -0.17 8.89
C SER A 4 -12.81 0.65 8.67
N GLY A 5 -13.88 0.33 9.39
CA GLY A 5 -15.22 0.92 9.19
C GLY A 5 -15.92 0.51 7.89
N ARG A 6 -15.19 0.05 6.86
CA ARG A 6 -15.75 -0.27 5.52
C ARG A 6 -15.57 -1.73 5.08
N PHE A 7 -14.46 -2.39 5.42
CA PHE A 7 -14.25 -3.79 5.05
C PHE A 7 -14.58 -4.77 6.17
N LYS A 8 -15.49 -5.70 5.89
CA LYS A 8 -15.81 -6.80 6.79
C LYS A 8 -14.64 -7.80 6.81
N LYS A 9 -14.27 -8.25 8.01
CA LYS A 9 -13.37 -9.40 8.20
C LYS A 9 -13.94 -10.63 7.50
N ASN A 10 -13.06 -11.47 6.98
CA ASN A 10 -13.41 -12.77 6.41
C ASN A 10 -12.27 -13.76 6.66
N GLU A 11 -12.41 -15.01 6.22
CA GLU A 11 -11.43 -16.06 6.49
C GLU A 11 -10.01 -15.73 5.98
N ILE A 12 -9.88 -14.87 4.97
CA ILE A 12 -8.58 -14.47 4.40
C ILE A 12 -8.01 -13.25 5.12
N TRP A 13 -8.83 -12.28 5.53
CA TRP A 13 -8.45 -11.08 6.27
C TRP A 13 -9.03 -11.14 7.67
N ASN A 14 -8.27 -11.77 8.58
CA ASN A 14 -8.70 -12.02 9.93
C ASN A 14 -7.55 -11.97 10.94
N TYR A 15 -7.88 -11.47 12.12
CA TYR A 15 -7.18 -11.73 13.36
C TYR A 15 -8.20 -12.23 14.37
N ALA A 16 -8.02 -13.43 14.90
CA ALA A 16 -8.93 -14.04 15.86
C ALA A 16 -8.17 -15.03 16.75
N ASN A 17 -8.57 -15.09 18.03
CA ASN A 17 -8.05 -16.07 19.00
C ASN A 17 -6.52 -16.11 19.07
N GLY A 18 -5.86 -14.94 19.05
CA GLY A 18 -4.40 -14.83 19.11
C GLY A 18 -3.67 -15.18 17.81
N SER A 19 -4.39 -15.51 16.73
CA SER A 19 -3.82 -15.89 15.44
C SER A 19 -4.26 -14.97 14.32
N ALA A 20 -3.36 -14.74 13.36
CA ALA A 20 -3.56 -13.85 12.23
C ALA A 20 -3.38 -14.60 10.92
N THR A 21 -4.20 -14.27 9.93
CA THR A 21 -4.03 -14.81 8.58
C THR A 21 -2.82 -14.19 7.89
N LYS A 22 -2.29 -14.85 6.86
CA LYS A 22 -1.17 -14.30 6.07
C LYS A 22 -1.49 -12.93 5.47
N ALA A 23 -2.72 -12.71 5.00
CA ALA A 23 -3.10 -11.41 4.45
C ALA A 23 -3.09 -10.30 5.52
N TRP A 24 -3.28 -10.65 6.79
CA TRP A 24 -3.29 -9.73 7.92
C TRP A 24 -1.89 -9.22 8.29
N VAL A 25 -0.90 -10.12 8.36
CA VAL A 25 0.42 -9.79 8.94
C VAL A 25 1.55 -9.64 7.94
N ASN A 26 1.33 -9.94 6.66
CA ASN A 26 2.38 -9.96 5.65
C ASN A 26 2.08 -9.00 4.50
N ALA A 27 3.03 -8.12 4.16
CA ALA A 27 2.87 -7.10 3.11
C ALA A 27 2.49 -7.68 1.73
N GLN A 28 3.14 -8.77 1.31
CA GLN A 28 2.79 -9.47 0.07
C GLN A 28 1.40 -10.11 0.16
N GLY A 29 1.09 -10.74 1.29
CA GLY A 29 -0.23 -11.32 1.55
C GLY A 29 -1.34 -10.27 1.47
N PHE A 30 -1.14 -9.14 2.14
CA PHE A 30 -2.03 -8.00 2.14
C PHE A 30 -2.28 -7.45 0.74
N LYS A 31 -1.22 -7.09 0.00
CA LYS A 31 -1.34 -6.56 -1.36
C LYS A 31 -2.09 -7.53 -2.27
N ASN A 32 -1.74 -8.82 -2.23
CA ASN A 32 -2.41 -9.84 -3.03
C ASN A 32 -3.89 -9.95 -2.67
N TYR A 33 -4.22 -9.94 -1.38
CA TYR A 33 -5.59 -9.99 -0.92
C TYR A 33 -6.42 -8.81 -1.42
N ILE A 34 -5.92 -7.58 -1.26
CA ILE A 34 -6.65 -6.38 -1.68
C ILE A 34 -6.97 -6.41 -3.18
N VAL A 35 -5.97 -6.71 -4.02
CA VAL A 35 -6.17 -6.77 -5.47
C VAL A 35 -7.07 -7.94 -5.86
N ASN A 36 -6.79 -9.15 -5.39
CA ASN A 36 -7.48 -10.36 -5.84
C ASN A 36 -8.93 -10.44 -5.33
N SER A 37 -9.26 -9.77 -4.23
CA SER A 37 -10.63 -9.71 -3.72
C SER A 37 -11.47 -8.61 -4.36
N GLY A 38 -10.91 -7.80 -5.26
CA GLY A 38 -11.58 -6.64 -5.85
C GLY A 38 -11.71 -5.43 -4.90
N ARG A 39 -11.17 -5.54 -3.67
CA ARG A 39 -11.14 -4.44 -2.68
C ARG A 39 -10.15 -3.33 -3.03
N GLY A 40 -9.32 -3.54 -4.05
CA GLY A 40 -8.52 -2.51 -4.66
C GLY A 40 -8.15 -2.86 -6.09
N SER A 41 -7.65 -1.86 -6.80
CA SER A 41 -7.20 -1.95 -8.19
C SER A 41 -5.87 -1.23 -8.37
N TYR A 42 -5.10 -1.63 -9.38
CA TYR A 42 -3.90 -0.89 -9.73
C TYR A 42 -4.28 0.43 -10.39
N ILE A 43 -3.63 1.50 -9.92
CA ILE A 43 -3.48 2.73 -10.69
C ILE A 43 -2.34 2.53 -11.68
N SER A 44 -1.18 2.11 -11.17
CA SER A 44 0.00 1.79 -11.99
C SER A 44 0.95 0.84 -11.25
N LYS A 45 1.84 0.19 -12.00
CA LYS A 45 2.91 -0.65 -11.48
C LYS A 45 4.16 -0.50 -12.36
N GLY A 46 5.30 -0.26 -11.74
CA GLY A 46 6.56 -0.10 -12.47
C GLY A 46 7.68 0.47 -11.60
N ASN A 47 8.79 0.79 -12.22
CA ASN A 47 9.87 1.57 -11.63
C ASN A 47 9.41 3.02 -11.40
N TYR A 48 10.21 3.81 -10.67
CA TYR A 48 9.86 5.18 -10.32
C TYR A 48 9.46 6.03 -11.53
N GLU A 49 10.26 6.00 -12.60
CA GLU A 49 10.05 6.81 -13.80
C GLU A 49 8.75 6.44 -14.55
N GLU A 50 8.29 5.19 -14.41
CA GLU A 50 7.07 4.68 -15.03
C GLU A 50 5.82 5.09 -14.24
N VAL A 51 5.94 5.31 -12.92
CA VAL A 51 4.77 5.50 -12.05
C VAL A 51 4.65 6.89 -11.42
N TYR A 52 5.71 7.71 -11.39
CA TYR A 52 5.69 8.95 -10.59
C TYR A 52 4.59 9.94 -11.00
N ARG A 53 4.21 9.97 -12.28
CA ARG A 53 3.10 10.80 -12.76
C ARG A 53 1.76 10.24 -12.29
N GLU A 54 1.61 8.92 -12.34
CA GLU A 54 0.41 8.22 -11.90
C GLU A 54 0.21 8.29 -10.38
N ALA A 55 1.27 8.54 -9.61
CA ALA A 55 1.18 8.73 -8.16
C ALA A 55 0.26 9.89 -7.78
N TYR A 56 0.12 10.93 -8.60
CA TYR A 56 -0.80 12.04 -8.34
C TYR A 56 -2.28 11.62 -8.35
N ASN A 57 -2.61 10.42 -8.86
CA ASN A 57 -3.97 9.85 -8.80
C ASN A 57 -4.26 9.13 -7.47
N LEU A 58 -3.28 8.98 -6.59
CA LEU A 58 -3.46 8.41 -5.25
C LEU A 58 -4.27 9.36 -4.36
N ARG A 59 -5.05 8.77 -3.44
CA ARG A 59 -5.87 9.49 -2.47
C ARG A 59 -5.63 8.95 -1.06
N PRO A 60 -5.98 9.70 0.00
CA PRO A 60 -5.93 9.18 1.35
C PRO A 60 -6.70 7.85 1.47
N GLY A 61 -6.05 6.86 2.09
CA GLY A 61 -6.54 5.48 2.19
C GLY A 61 -6.13 4.56 1.05
N ASP A 62 -5.62 5.07 -0.07
CA ASP A 62 -4.88 4.29 -1.05
C ASP A 62 -3.48 3.92 -0.49
N PHE A 63 -2.78 2.97 -1.10
CA PHE A 63 -1.46 2.55 -0.59
C PHE A 63 -0.45 2.26 -1.70
N VAL A 64 0.82 2.38 -1.34
CA VAL A 64 1.96 2.03 -2.18
C VAL A 64 2.57 0.72 -1.66
N GLY A 65 2.76 -0.25 -2.56
CA GLY A 65 3.53 -1.46 -2.29
C GLY A 65 4.92 -1.39 -2.91
N TYR A 66 5.93 -1.83 -2.17
CA TYR A 66 7.33 -1.80 -2.58
C TYR A 66 7.81 -3.21 -2.87
N GLU A 67 8.02 -3.52 -4.14
CA GLU A 67 8.49 -4.81 -4.64
C GLU A 67 10.01 -4.80 -4.77
N LYS A 68 10.68 -5.77 -4.16
CA LYS A 68 12.11 -6.06 -4.37
C LYS A 68 12.26 -7.53 -4.73
N LYS A 69 12.95 -7.82 -5.85
CA LYS A 69 13.17 -9.19 -6.36
C LYS A 69 11.86 -10.00 -6.49
N GLY A 70 10.80 -9.40 -7.03
CA GLY A 70 9.53 -10.08 -7.30
C GLY A 70 8.60 -10.23 -6.08
N ARG A 71 8.98 -9.67 -4.92
CA ARG A 71 8.20 -9.76 -3.68
C ARG A 71 7.95 -8.39 -3.08
N ILE A 72 6.72 -8.13 -2.65
CA ILE A 72 6.39 -6.97 -1.81
C ILE A 72 7.06 -7.13 -0.44
N THR A 73 8.00 -6.26 -0.15
CA THR A 73 8.74 -6.21 1.12
C THR A 73 8.11 -5.24 2.10
N HIS A 74 7.41 -4.21 1.60
CA HIS A 74 6.78 -3.19 2.43
C HIS A 74 5.52 -2.62 1.78
N VAL A 75 4.66 -2.00 2.59
CA VAL A 75 3.52 -1.18 2.13
C VAL A 75 3.40 0.07 3.00
N SER A 76 3.03 1.19 2.39
CA SER A 76 2.79 2.46 3.08
C SER A 76 1.44 3.05 2.66
N THR A 77 0.71 3.61 3.61
CA THR A 77 -0.63 4.17 3.36
C THR A 77 -0.53 5.64 3.04
N VAL A 78 -1.23 6.10 2.00
CA VAL A 78 -1.35 7.53 1.68
C VAL A 78 -2.23 8.19 2.72
N THR A 79 -1.72 9.21 3.38
CA THR A 79 -2.36 9.90 4.51
C THR A 79 -2.51 11.40 4.30
N GLY A 80 -1.87 11.96 3.27
CA GLY A 80 -2.00 13.37 2.93
C GLY A 80 -1.26 13.73 1.65
N PHE A 81 -1.11 15.04 1.42
CA PHE A 81 -0.41 15.61 0.28
C PHE A 81 0.44 16.80 0.72
N ASP A 82 1.50 17.09 -0.04
CA ASP A 82 2.22 18.35 0.10
C ASP A 82 1.47 19.52 -0.58
N SER A 83 2.05 20.73 -0.53
CA SER A 83 1.46 21.93 -1.12
C SER A 83 1.35 21.91 -2.65
N LYS A 84 1.96 20.93 -3.32
CA LYS A 84 1.91 20.73 -4.77
C LYS A 84 1.04 19.52 -5.18
N GLY A 85 0.38 18.88 -4.22
CA GLY A 85 -0.45 17.70 -4.46
C GLY A 85 0.34 16.39 -4.55
N TYR A 86 1.62 16.38 -4.16
CA TYR A 86 2.40 15.16 -4.13
C TYR A 86 1.92 14.25 -2.97
N PRO A 87 1.62 12.97 -3.22
CA PRO A 87 1.10 12.09 -2.18
C PRO A 87 2.16 11.79 -1.10
N LEU A 88 1.73 11.93 0.15
CA LEU A 88 2.52 11.64 1.34
C LEU A 88 1.98 10.39 2.02
N VAL A 89 2.89 9.55 2.50
CA VAL A 89 2.59 8.29 3.17
C VAL A 89 3.00 8.30 4.64
N THR A 90 2.35 7.44 5.41
CA THR A 90 2.73 7.11 6.79
C THR A 90 3.02 5.62 6.89
N CYS A 91 4.14 5.26 7.51
CA CYS A 91 4.59 3.88 7.69
C CYS A 91 5.61 3.72 8.84
N HIS A 92 5.75 2.50 9.35
CA HIS A 92 6.53 2.18 10.55
C HIS A 92 8.03 2.01 10.32
N ASN A 93 8.46 1.75 9.08
CA ASN A 93 9.86 1.44 8.75
C ASN A 93 10.80 2.65 8.87
N THR A 94 10.28 3.86 9.05
CA THR A 94 11.11 5.02 9.35
C THR A 94 10.62 5.80 10.56
N ASP A 95 9.60 5.31 11.27
CA ASP A 95 8.83 6.11 12.25
C ASP A 95 8.46 7.49 11.68
N ARG A 96 8.00 7.51 10.42
CA ARG A 96 7.75 8.75 9.68
C ARG A 96 6.27 8.94 9.39
N LEU A 97 5.84 10.16 9.64
CA LEU A 97 4.53 10.70 9.35
C LEU A 97 4.64 11.63 8.14
N LEU A 98 3.75 11.48 7.16
CA LEU A 98 3.60 12.38 6.01
C LEU A 98 4.91 12.61 5.23
N VAL A 99 5.46 11.54 4.67
CA VAL A 99 6.68 11.60 3.85
C VAL A 99 6.43 11.24 2.39
N PRO A 100 7.25 11.72 1.44
CA PRO A 100 7.19 11.27 0.05
C PRO A 100 7.19 9.75 -0.04
N TRP A 101 6.27 9.18 -0.83
CA TRP A 101 6.11 7.72 -0.93
C TRP A 101 7.34 7.00 -1.47
N ASP A 102 8.21 7.69 -2.20
CA ASP A 102 9.45 7.21 -2.79
C ASP A 102 10.68 7.41 -1.88
N LEU A 103 10.53 8.14 -0.77
CA LEU A 103 11.63 8.44 0.14
C LEU A 103 12.25 7.16 0.73
N GLY A 104 13.55 6.99 0.54
CA GLY A 104 14.28 5.79 0.99
C GLY A 104 14.19 4.60 0.03
N TRP A 105 13.53 4.74 -1.12
CA TRP A 105 13.38 3.70 -2.15
C TRP A 105 14.11 4.06 -3.46
N SER A 106 15.33 4.62 -3.36
CA SER A 106 16.16 5.04 -4.50
C SER A 106 16.86 3.89 -5.25
N ASP A 107 16.73 2.65 -4.77
CA ASP A 107 17.25 1.46 -5.43
C ASP A 107 16.46 1.19 -6.72
N LYS A 108 17.13 1.24 -7.88
CA LYS A 108 16.52 1.01 -9.20
C LYS A 108 15.89 -0.38 -9.39
N ALA A 109 16.22 -1.33 -8.51
CA ALA A 109 15.59 -2.65 -8.50
C ALA A 109 14.19 -2.66 -7.84
N ILE A 110 13.76 -1.53 -7.27
CA ILE A 110 12.45 -1.40 -6.63
C ILE A 110 11.38 -1.13 -7.69
N LYS A 111 10.32 -1.92 -7.63
CA LYS A 111 9.08 -1.66 -8.37
C LYS A 111 8.01 -1.22 -7.40
N PHE A 112 7.25 -0.21 -7.78
CA PHE A 112 6.18 0.35 -6.99
C PHE A 112 4.84 -0.14 -7.51
N HIS A 113 3.94 -0.41 -6.58
CA HIS A 113 2.56 -0.81 -6.82
C HIS A 113 1.67 0.28 -6.27
N LEU A 114 1.11 1.12 -7.14
CA LEU A 114 0.16 2.16 -6.74
C LEU A 114 -1.24 1.54 -6.72
N ILE A 115 -1.80 1.33 -5.54
CA ILE A 115 -3.07 0.62 -5.37
C ILE A 115 -4.15 1.56 -4.87
N LYS A 116 -5.19 1.73 -5.68
CA LYS A 116 -6.44 2.37 -5.28
C LYS A 116 -7.23 1.39 -4.43
N VAL A 117 -7.74 1.83 -3.28
CA VAL A 117 -8.66 1.03 -2.47
C VAL A 117 -10.10 1.38 -2.87
N ASN A 118 -10.89 0.33 -3.10
CA ASN A 118 -12.29 0.40 -3.53
C ASN A 118 -13.18 0.34 -2.29
N TYR A 119 -13.48 1.51 -1.72
CA TYR A 119 -14.26 1.64 -0.50
C TYR A 119 -15.46 2.56 -0.66
#